data_AF-A0A2G6PZX5-F1
#
_entry.id   AF-A0A2G6PZX5-F1
#
_cell.length_a   1.000
_cell.length_b   1.000
_cell.length_c   1.000
_cell.angle_alpha   90.00
_cell.angle_beta   90.00
_cell.angle_gamma   90.00
#
_symmetry.space_group_name_H-M   'P 1'
#
loop_
_entity.id
_entity.type
_entity.pdbx_description
1 polymer ?
#
loop_
_entity_poly.entity_id
_entity_poly.type
_entity_poly.pdbx_seq_one_letter_code
_entity_poly.pdbx_strand_id
1 'polypeptide(L)' 'MNTDVFDTMPREELILTPKQYLKFLRESKDEIVSTKIIPPVLGRPGFGKIKVKTKRIRFKMKL' A
#
# COMPACT_ATOMS: atom_id res chain seq x y z
N MET A 1 6.65 33.75 12.64
CA MET A 1 6.06 32.53 13.22
C MET A 1 5.95 31.52 12.09
N ASN A 2 6.89 30.58 11.99
CA ASN A 2 6.81 29.51 10.99
C ASN A 2 6.33 28.26 11.71
N THR A 3 5.04 27.97 11.57
CA THR A 3 4.48 26.68 11.93
C THR A 3 4.79 25.75 10.77
N ASP A 4 5.96 25.11 10.82
CA ASP A 4 6.24 23.97 9.94
C ASP A 4 5.28 22.84 10.34
N VAL A 5 4.17 22.74 9.59
CA VAL A 5 3.22 21.65 9.74
C VAL A 5 3.88 20.40 9.13
N PHE A 6 4.64 19.68 9.97
CA PHE A 6 5.07 18.34 9.63
C PHE A 6 3.86 17.41 9.70
N ASP A 7 3.15 17.31 8.59
CA ASP A 7 2.11 16.30 8.38
C ASP A 7 2.80 14.94 8.25
N THR A 8 3.25 14.39 9.37
CA THR A 8 3.79 13.04 9.46
C THR A 8 2.64 12.05 9.43
N MET A 9 1.90 12.02 8.32
CA MET A 9 0.95 10.95 8.06
C MET A 9 1.71 9.63 8.19
N PRO A 10 1.40 8.77 9.17
CA PRO A 10 2.14 7.52 9.32
C PRO A 10 1.89 6.70 8.05
N ARG A 11 2.99 6.31 7.39
CA ARG A 11 2.97 5.54 6.16
C ARG A 11 2.88 4.07 6.52
N GLU A 12 1.88 3.39 6.00
CA GLU A 12 1.78 1.93 6.12
C GLU A 12 2.31 1.29 4.83
N GLU A 13 2.99 0.16 4.97
CA GLU A 13 3.50 -0.60 3.83
C GLU A 13 2.79 -1.95 3.77
N LEU A 14 2.04 -2.16 2.70
CA LEU A 14 1.32 -3.40 2.43
C LEU A 14 2.04 -4.21 1.36
N ILE A 15 2.06 -5.53 1.51
CA ILE A 15 2.55 -6.45 0.48
C ILE A 15 1.36 -7.26 -0.03
N LEU A 16 0.95 -6.98 -1.26
CA LEU A 16 -0.23 -7.55 -1.88
C LEU A 16 0.15 -8.48 -3.04
N THR A 17 -0.68 -9.49 -3.27
CA THR A 17 -0.69 -10.21 -4.56
C THR A 17 -1.27 -9.32 -5.67
N PRO A 18 -1.06 -9.64 -6.96
CA PRO A 18 -1.64 -8.87 -8.06
C PRO A 18 -3.18 -8.74 -7.96
N LYS A 19 -3.87 -9.83 -7.59
CA LYS A 19 -5.33 -9.82 -7.41
C LYS A 19 -5.76 -8.88 -6.27
N GLN A 20 -5.07 -8.95 -5.13
CA GLN A 20 -5.36 -8.07 -3.99
C GLN A 20 -5.08 -6.60 -4.33
N TYR A 21 -4.00 -6.33 -5.06
CA TYR A 21 -3.68 -4.98 -5.49
C TYR A 21 -4.75 -4.41 -6.43
N LEU A 22 -5.24 -5.18 -7.40
CA LEU A 22 -6.32 -4.74 -8.29
C LEU A 22 -7.62 -4.45 -7.52
N LYS A 23 -7.92 -5.22 -6.48
CA LYS A 23 -9.04 -4.92 -5.57
C LYS A 23 -8.78 -3.62 -4.80
N PHE A 24 -7.62 -3.50 -4.17
CA PHE A 24 -7.21 -2.30 -3.42
C PHE A 24 -7.25 -1.04 -4.27
N LEU A 25 -6.79 -1.12 -5.52
CA LEU A 25 -6.79 0.00 -6.47
C LEU A 25 -8.22 0.46 -6.83
N ARG A 26 -9.22 -0.41 -6.76
CA ARG A 26 -10.63 -0.03 -6.99
C ARG A 26 -11.24 0.63 -5.76
N GLU A 27 -10.85 0.21 -4.56
CA GLU A 27 -11.47 0.62 -3.29
C GLU A 27 -10.81 1.87 -2.67
N SER A 28 -9.49 1.99 -2.79
CA SER A 28 -8.68 2.95 -2.01
C SER A 28 -7.55 3.59 -2.84
N LYS A 29 -7.81 3.91 -4.12
CA LYS A 29 -6.79 4.47 -5.03
C LYS A 29 -6.09 5.70 -4.46
N ASP A 30 -6.83 6.61 -3.86
CA ASP A 30 -6.33 7.90 -3.38
C ASP A 30 -5.47 7.80 -2.11
N GLU A 31 -5.53 6.64 -1.45
CA GLU A 31 -4.69 6.32 -0.30
C GLU A 31 -3.28 5.89 -0.72
N ILE A 32 -3.08 5.50 -1.99
CA ILE A 32 -1.79 5.04 -2.50
C ILE A 32 -0.84 6.22 -2.67
N VAL A 33 0.29 6.17 -1.95
CA VAL A 33 1.41 7.11 -2.13
C VAL A 33 2.35 6.62 -3.21
N SER A 34 2.70 5.33 -3.18
CA SER A 34 3.62 4.73 -4.15
C SER A 34 3.44 3.23 -4.24
N THR A 35 3.88 2.65 -5.35
CA THR A 35 3.88 1.20 -5.55
C THR A 35 5.21 0.73 -6.10
N LYS A 36 5.61 -0.48 -5.71
CA LYS A 36 6.81 -1.14 -6.23
C LYS A 36 6.49 -2.61 -6.50
N ILE A 37 6.85 -3.08 -7.69
CA ILE A 37 6.76 -4.50 -8.04
C ILE A 37 7.90 -5.24 -7.34
N ILE A 38 7.55 -6.31 -6.63
CA ILE A 38 8.48 -7.30 -6.11
C ILE A 38 8.46 -8.45 -7.11
N PRO A 39 9.52 -8.65 -7.91
CA PRO A 39 9.54 -9.72 -8.90
C PRO A 39 9.45 -11.10 -8.21
N PRO A 40 8.90 -12.11 -8.91
CA PRO A 40 8.95 -13.48 -8.41
C PRO A 40 10.40 -13.97 -8.35
N VAL A 41 10.65 -14.93 -7.46
CA VAL A 41 11.95 -15.61 -7.38
C VAL A 41 11.96 -16.74 -8.41
N LEU A 42 12.95 -16.73 -9.31
CA LEU A 42 13.11 -17.79 -10.31
C LEU A 42 13.27 -19.16 -9.64
N GLY A 43 12.64 -20.18 -10.21
CA GLY A 43 12.66 -21.54 -9.66
C GLY A 43 11.76 -21.76 -8.44
N ARG A 44 10.99 -20.76 -8.01
CA ARG A 44 9.95 -20.92 -6.97
C ARG A 44 8.55 -20.71 -7.57
N PRO A 45 7.56 -21.52 -7.16
CA PRO A 45 6.19 -21.32 -7.58
C PRO A 45 5.63 -20.00 -7.00
N GLY A 46 4.88 -19.26 -7.83
CA GLY A 46 4.18 -18.04 -7.41
C GLY A 46 4.41 -16.86 -8.34
N PHE A 47 3.51 -15.87 -8.24
CA PHE A 47 3.65 -14.58 -8.92
C PHE A 47 4.42 -13.58 -8.06
N GLY A 48 4.97 -12.55 -8.70
CA GLY A 48 5.52 -11.40 -7.98
C GLY A 48 4.49 -10.77 -7.06
N LYS A 49 4.97 -10.02 -6.06
CA LYS A 49 4.13 -9.26 -5.15
C LYS A 49 4.20 -7.78 -5.49
N ILE A 50 3.31 -7.00 -4.91
CA ILE A 50 3.28 -5.55 -5.09
C ILE A 50 3.35 -4.94 -3.70
N LYS A 51 4.40 -4.15 -3.48
CA LYS A 51 4.55 -3.35 -2.27
C LYS A 51 3.83 -2.02 -2.50
N VAL A 52 2.86 -1.71 -1.64
CA VAL A 52 2.09 -0.48 -1.69
C VAL A 52 2.41 0.32 -0.45
N LYS A 53 2.76 1.61 -0.62
CA LYS A 53 2.83 2.54 0.50
C LYS A 53 1.55 3.36 0.52
N THR A 54 0.86 3.39 1.64
CA THR A 54 -0.40 4.11 1.80
C THR A 54 -0.27 5.26 2.80
N LYS A 55 -1.13 6.27 2.63
CA LYS A 55 -1.42 7.26 3.68
C LYS A 55 -2.31 6.53 4.69
N ARG A 56 -1.89 6.43 5.96
CA ARG A 56 -2.57 5.76 7.10
C ARG A 56 -4.01 5.29 6.80
N ILE A 57 -4.22 3.98 6.70
CA ILE A 57 -5.57 3.42 6.54
C ILE A 57 -6.27 3.47 7.90
N ARG A 58 -7.27 4.33 8.07
CA ARG A 58 -8.24 4.16 9.17
C ARG A 58 -9.20 3.04 8.75
N PHE A 59 -8.84 1.79 9.03
CA PHE A 59 -9.82 0.72 8.95
C PHE A 59 -10.91 1.01 10.00
N LYS A 60 -12.15 1.29 9.55
CA LYS A 60 -13.33 1.13 10.41
C LYS A 60 -13.53 -0.37 10.62
N MET A 61 -13.01 -0.91 11.71
CA MET A 61 -13.53 -2.18 12.23
C MET A 61 -15.00 -1.95 12.62
N LYS A 62 -15.92 -2.64 11.95
CA LYS A 62 -17.26 -2.87 12.53
C LYS A 62 -17.08 -3.90 13.64
N LEU A 63 -17.42 -3.50 14.87
CA LEU A 63 -17.71 -4.44 15.97
C LEU A 63 -18.83 -5.41 15.54
#